data_AF-A0A8T0B215-F1
#
_entry.id   AF-A0A8T0B215-F1
#
_cell.length_a   1.000
_cell.length_b   1.000
_cell.length_c   1.000
_cell.angle_alpha   90.00
_cell.angle_beta   90.00
_cell.angle_gamma   90.00
#
_symmetry.space_group_name_H-M   'P 1'
#
loop_
_entity.id
_entity.type
_entity.pdbx_description
1 polymer ?
#
loop_
_entity_poly.entity_id
_entity_poly.type
_entity_poly.pdbx_seq_one_letter_code
_entity_poly.pdbx_strand_id
1 'polypeptide(L)'
;MAKISLPKIRAKAIIFSKMAVICTKQDALCLKIRVANLRKSLMIGTQIYGKFIKTTTTTEGETIIMDQVNIDFSVETGKDNLFFISPLTLYHVIDKTSPFFKMAVDTFQNQDFELVVFMDSVAEYTSFSCHVRTSYIPKEIIWGYQFLPIISRNKAGKYRIDFSNFAKVMPTETPHCAQCFHNEKAHHRNSSAGMDNEGFDCDL
;
A
#
# COMPACT_ATOMS: atom_id res chain seq x y z
N MET A 1 9.15 -45.20 -5.77
CA MET A 1 8.67 -44.38 -4.64
C MET A 1 9.87 -43.69 -4.00
N ALA A 2 9.97 -42.38 -4.11
CA ALA A 2 11.01 -41.59 -3.45
C ALA A 2 10.33 -40.53 -2.58
N LYS A 3 10.37 -40.74 -1.26
CA LYS A 3 10.20 -39.67 -0.27
C LYS A 3 11.43 -38.77 -0.40
N ILE A 4 11.38 -37.81 -1.31
CA ILE A 4 12.40 -36.77 -1.40
C ILE A 4 12.07 -35.75 -0.32
N SER A 5 12.99 -35.67 0.63
CA SER A 5 13.08 -34.73 1.73
C SER A 5 12.50 -33.36 1.40
N LEU A 6 11.32 -33.05 1.96
CA LEU A 6 10.91 -31.66 2.14
C LEU A 6 12.02 -30.97 2.93
N PRO A 7 12.65 -29.89 2.42
CA PRO A 7 13.45 -29.01 3.24
C PRO A 7 12.47 -28.26 4.17
N LYS A 8 12.05 -28.94 5.24
CA LYS A 8 11.37 -28.30 6.36
C LYS A 8 12.37 -27.31 6.96
N ILE A 9 11.97 -26.03 6.96
CA ILE A 9 12.59 -24.91 7.70
C ILE A 9 13.72 -24.17 6.95
N ARG A 10 13.42 -23.56 5.80
CA ARG A 10 13.86 -22.17 5.55
C ARG A 10 12.69 -21.28 5.96
N ALA A 11 12.64 -20.88 7.23
CA ALA A 11 11.62 -19.95 7.72
C ALA A 11 11.54 -18.75 6.75
N LYS A 12 10.32 -18.37 6.35
CA LYS A 12 10.05 -17.25 5.44
C LYS A 12 10.80 -16.01 5.92
N ALA A 13 11.91 -15.70 5.25
CA ALA A 13 12.81 -14.61 5.63
C ALA A 13 12.23 -13.24 5.28
N ILE A 14 11.35 -13.20 4.30
CA ILE A 14 10.59 -12.01 3.95
C ILE A 14 9.19 -12.18 4.54
N ILE A 15 8.75 -11.16 5.28
CA ILE A 15 7.42 -11.13 5.88
C ILE A 15 6.65 -9.91 5.37
N PHE A 16 5.36 -10.08 5.10
CA PHE A 16 4.44 -9.00 4.81
C PHE A 16 3.58 -8.70 6.05
N SER A 17 3.04 -7.48 6.15
CA SER A 17 2.02 -7.18 7.15
C SER A 17 0.79 -8.07 6.90
N LYS A 18 0.20 -8.58 7.98
CA LYS A 18 -1.01 -9.41 7.88
C LYS A 18 -2.22 -8.61 7.36
N MET A 19 -2.24 -7.32 7.63
CA MET A 19 -3.28 -6.40 7.16
C MET A 19 -2.63 -5.36 6.25
N ALA A 20 -3.40 -4.86 5.28
CA ALA A 20 -3.13 -3.62 4.58
C ALA A 20 -3.98 -2.49 5.18
N VAL A 21 -3.61 -1.24 4.90
CA VAL A 21 -4.38 -0.08 5.37
C VAL A 21 -4.61 0.93 4.26
N ILE A 22 -5.75 1.61 4.27
CA ILE A 22 -6.04 2.74 3.38
C ILE A 22 -6.10 4.02 4.22
N CYS A 23 -5.29 5.00 3.86
CA CYS A 23 -5.28 6.31 4.49
C CYS A 23 -4.69 7.38 3.57
N THR A 24 -4.87 8.64 3.94
CA THR A 24 -4.23 9.77 3.27
C THR A 24 -2.73 9.84 3.59
N LYS A 25 -1.92 10.29 2.63
CA LYS A 25 -0.51 10.64 2.80
C LYS A 25 -0.12 11.67 1.74
N GLN A 26 0.50 12.79 2.15
CA GLN A 26 1.12 13.77 1.24
C GLN A 26 0.24 14.02 0.01
N ASP A 27 -1.00 14.41 0.24
CA ASP A 27 -1.93 14.73 -0.83
C ASP A 27 -2.39 13.60 -1.75
N ALA A 28 -2.26 12.33 -1.34
CA ALA A 28 -2.87 11.18 -2.00
C ALA A 28 -3.63 10.27 -1.02
N LEU A 29 -4.70 9.62 -1.49
CA LEU A 29 -5.31 8.47 -0.83
C LEU A 29 -4.54 7.21 -1.26
N CYS A 30 -4.03 6.45 -0.31
CA CYS A 30 -3.13 5.33 -0.62
C CYS A 30 -3.50 4.06 0.13
N LEU A 31 -3.41 2.93 -0.57
CA LEU A 31 -3.29 1.61 0.04
C LEU A 31 -1.83 1.39 0.45
N LYS A 32 -1.60 0.96 1.69
CA LYS A 32 -0.27 0.73 2.27
C LYS A 32 -0.13 -0.72 2.77
N ILE A 33 1.01 -1.32 2.45
CA ILE A 33 1.41 -2.67 2.91
C ILE A 33 2.84 -2.58 3.44
N ARG A 34 3.17 -3.34 4.48
CA ARG A 34 4.57 -3.45 4.94
C ARG A 34 5.20 -4.74 4.51
N VAL A 35 6.49 -4.67 4.22
CA VAL A 35 7.32 -5.84 3.94
C VAL A 35 8.65 -5.70 4.67
N ALA A 36 9.16 -6.77 5.26
CA ALA A 36 10.42 -6.75 6.00
C ALA A 36 11.29 -7.96 5.64
N ASN A 37 12.60 -7.69 5.54
CA ASN A 37 13.63 -8.69 5.45
C ASN A 37 14.14 -9.03 6.85
N LEU A 38 13.90 -10.25 7.30
CA LEU A 38 14.36 -10.77 8.59
C LEU A 38 15.78 -11.38 8.49
N ARG A 39 16.36 -11.47 7.28
CA ARG A 39 17.76 -11.86 7.11
C ARG A 39 18.66 -10.65 7.32
N LYS A 40 19.91 -10.92 7.69
CA LYS A 40 20.99 -9.93 7.71
C LYS A 40 21.51 -9.60 6.30
N SER A 41 21.31 -10.49 5.32
CA SER A 41 21.76 -10.32 3.94
C SER A 41 20.88 -9.32 3.19
N LEU A 42 21.50 -8.45 2.40
CA LEU A 42 20.80 -7.56 1.49
C LEU A 42 20.09 -8.35 0.39
N MET A 43 18.98 -7.79 -0.08
CA MET A 43 18.20 -8.27 -1.21
C MET A 43 18.31 -7.23 -2.33
N ILE A 44 18.87 -7.62 -3.46
CA ILE A 44 19.17 -6.76 -4.62
C ILE A 44 18.13 -7.01 -5.72
N GLY A 45 17.91 -6.00 -6.57
CA GLY A 45 16.99 -6.11 -7.71
C GLY A 45 15.56 -6.41 -7.26
N THR A 46 15.17 -5.88 -6.10
CA THR A 46 13.83 -6.09 -5.54
C THR A 46 12.79 -5.48 -6.47
N GLN A 47 11.88 -6.30 -6.97
CA GLN A 47 10.71 -5.90 -7.74
C GLN A 47 9.45 -6.28 -6.98
N ILE A 48 8.50 -5.35 -6.90
CA ILE A 48 7.25 -5.53 -6.16
C ILE A 48 6.10 -5.03 -7.01
N TYR A 49 5.11 -5.88 -7.21
CA TYR A 49 3.90 -5.58 -7.98
C TYR A 49 2.71 -6.37 -7.43
N GLY A 50 1.51 -5.97 -7.82
CA GLY A 50 0.28 -6.63 -7.42
C GLY A 50 -0.60 -7.03 -8.59
N LYS A 51 -1.51 -7.95 -8.30
CA LYS A 51 -2.64 -8.34 -9.15
C LYS A 51 -3.91 -8.17 -8.33
N PHE A 52 -4.79 -7.31 -8.80
CA PHE A 52 -6.16 -7.19 -8.30
C PHE A 52 -7.02 -8.19 -9.07
N ILE A 53 -7.56 -9.18 -8.38
CA ILE A 53 -8.30 -10.30 -8.98
C ILE A 53 -9.77 -10.17 -8.57
N LYS A 54 -10.68 -10.15 -9.54
CA LYS A 54 -12.14 -10.16 -9.30
C LYS A 54 -12.89 -10.85 -10.41
N THR A 55 -14.17 -11.11 -10.21
CA THR A 55 -15.08 -11.45 -11.32
C THR A 55 -15.62 -10.15 -11.92
N THR A 56 -15.52 -10.00 -13.24
CA THR A 56 -15.97 -8.80 -13.97
C THR A 56 -17.00 -9.19 -15.01
N THR A 57 -18.12 -8.48 -15.07
CA THR A 57 -19.06 -8.54 -16.19
C THR A 57 -18.81 -7.36 -17.11
N THR A 58 -18.55 -7.61 -18.39
CA THR A 58 -18.30 -6.57 -19.39
C THR A 58 -19.60 -5.85 -19.79
N THR A 59 -19.48 -4.74 -20.52
CA THR A 59 -20.63 -3.99 -21.05
C THR A 59 -21.48 -4.81 -22.02
N GLU A 60 -20.88 -5.80 -22.66
CA GLU A 60 -21.51 -6.73 -23.61
C GLU A 60 -22.20 -7.91 -22.90
N GLY A 61 -22.09 -8.00 -21.56
CA GLY A 61 -22.69 -9.05 -20.75
C GLY A 61 -21.83 -10.31 -20.58
N GLU A 62 -20.60 -10.33 -21.08
CA GLU A 62 -19.67 -11.44 -20.86
C GLU A 62 -19.15 -11.43 -19.42
N THR A 63 -19.12 -12.60 -18.76
CA THR A 63 -18.55 -12.73 -17.41
C THR A 63 -17.14 -13.30 -17.49
N ILE A 64 -16.17 -12.50 -17.06
CA ILE A 64 -14.77 -12.87 -16.94
C ILE A 64 -14.49 -13.28 -15.49
N ILE A 65 -14.25 -14.58 -15.30
CA ILE A 65 -13.87 -15.15 -14.01
C ILE A 65 -12.37 -14.90 -13.78
N MET A 66 -12.00 -14.46 -12.56
CA MET A 66 -10.61 -14.14 -12.19
C MET A 66 -9.96 -13.11 -13.15
N ASP A 67 -10.70 -12.08 -13.53
CA ASP A 67 -10.17 -10.91 -14.22
C ASP A 67 -9.05 -10.27 -13.37
N GLN A 68 -7.92 -9.95 -13.99
CA GLN A 68 -6.69 -9.53 -13.31
C GLN A 68 -6.22 -8.16 -13.78
N VAL A 69 -6.16 -7.21 -12.86
CA VAL A 69 -5.64 -5.86 -13.10
C VAL A 69 -4.30 -5.68 -12.40
N ASN A 70 -3.30 -5.12 -13.09
CA ASN A 70 -2.01 -4.82 -12.48
C ASN A 70 -2.13 -3.71 -11.44
N ILE A 71 -1.40 -3.86 -10.33
CA ILE A 71 -1.26 -2.86 -9.28
C ILE A 71 0.21 -2.53 -9.11
N ASP A 72 0.56 -1.28 -9.37
CA ASP A 72 1.91 -0.79 -9.14
C ASP A 72 2.06 -0.28 -7.70
N PHE A 73 3.20 -0.62 -7.10
CA PHE A 73 3.59 -0.12 -5.79
C PHE A 73 4.82 0.77 -5.90
N SER A 74 4.80 1.86 -5.14
CA SER A 74 5.96 2.71 -4.88
C SER A 74 6.44 2.51 -3.45
N VAL A 75 7.67 2.94 -3.15
CA VAL A 75 8.15 3.07 -1.76
C VAL A 75 8.51 4.51 -1.48
N GLU A 76 8.54 4.86 -0.20
CA GLU A 76 8.88 6.21 0.26
C GLU A 76 10.32 6.62 -0.05
N THR A 77 11.24 5.67 -0.22
CA THR A 77 12.64 5.92 -0.55
C THR A 77 12.88 6.20 -2.05
N GLY A 78 11.81 6.27 -2.87
CA GLY A 78 11.91 6.44 -4.34
C GLY A 78 11.80 5.12 -5.12
N LYS A 79 11.76 5.18 -6.46
CA LYS A 79 11.57 4.00 -7.32
C LYS A 79 12.86 3.21 -7.60
N ASP A 80 14.03 3.85 -7.51
CA ASP A 80 15.29 3.25 -7.92
C ASP A 80 16.13 2.83 -6.70
N ASN A 81 16.66 1.60 -6.73
CA ASN A 81 17.61 1.03 -5.75
C ASN A 81 17.08 0.90 -4.30
N LEU A 82 16.04 0.07 -4.14
CA LEU A 82 15.50 -0.34 -2.84
C LEU A 82 16.58 -0.95 -1.93
N PHE A 83 17.05 -0.18 -0.95
CA PHE A 83 17.93 -0.68 0.12
C PHE A 83 17.09 -1.47 1.15
N PHE A 84 16.80 -2.74 0.84
CA PHE A 84 15.94 -3.60 1.66
C PHE A 84 16.65 -4.19 2.90
N ILE A 85 17.27 -3.29 3.68
CA ILE A 85 17.89 -3.58 4.99
C ILE A 85 16.90 -3.31 6.14
N SER A 86 15.90 -2.46 5.90
CA SER A 86 14.85 -2.12 6.88
C SER A 86 13.46 -2.40 6.31
N PRO A 87 12.44 -2.56 7.17
CA PRO A 87 11.05 -2.71 6.72
C PRO A 87 10.63 -1.58 5.78
N LEU A 88 10.09 -1.94 4.63
CA LEU A 88 9.57 -1.01 3.64
C LEU A 88 8.06 -0.88 3.81
N THR A 89 7.54 0.32 3.54
CA THR A 89 6.12 0.54 3.32
C THR A 89 5.90 0.72 1.83
N LEU A 90 5.08 -0.15 1.25
CA LEU A 90 4.62 -0.13 -0.13
C LEU A 90 3.40 0.77 -0.21
N TYR A 91 3.30 1.57 -1.27
CA TYR A 91 2.21 2.52 -1.49
C TYR A 91 1.63 2.32 -2.89
N HIS A 92 0.33 2.07 -2.95
CA HIS A 92 -0.45 2.19 -4.18
C HIS A 92 -1.36 3.42 -4.06
N VAL A 93 -1.20 4.38 -4.98
CA VAL A 93 -2.04 5.58 -5.04
C VAL A 93 -3.39 5.20 -5.63
N ILE A 94 -4.46 5.52 -4.92
CA ILE A 94 -5.84 5.27 -5.37
C ILE A 94 -6.28 6.49 -6.18
N ASP A 95 -5.86 6.53 -7.45
CA ASP A 95 -6.30 7.51 -8.43
C ASP A 95 -7.39 6.94 -9.35
N LYS A 96 -7.80 7.70 -10.38
CA LYS A 96 -8.88 7.33 -11.32
C LYS A 96 -8.61 6.02 -12.09
N THR A 97 -7.36 5.60 -12.19
CA THR A 97 -6.95 4.35 -12.88
C THR A 97 -6.92 3.15 -11.93
N SER A 98 -6.91 3.39 -10.63
CA SER A 98 -6.91 2.35 -9.61
C SER A 98 -8.23 1.57 -9.59
N PRO A 99 -8.21 0.23 -9.47
CA PRO A 99 -9.44 -0.56 -9.30
C PRO A 99 -10.14 -0.27 -7.97
N PHE A 100 -9.46 0.35 -7.01
CA PHE A 100 -10.03 0.78 -5.72
C PHE A 100 -10.81 2.09 -5.82
N PHE A 101 -10.72 2.84 -6.93
CA PHE A 101 -11.25 4.21 -7.04
C PHE A 101 -12.75 4.33 -6.77
N LYS A 102 -13.53 3.34 -7.21
CA LYS A 102 -15.00 3.35 -7.05
C LYS A 102 -15.48 2.76 -5.72
N MET A 103 -14.56 2.40 -4.82
CA MET A 103 -14.90 1.84 -3.52
C MET A 103 -15.04 2.94 -2.46
N ALA A 104 -15.87 2.66 -1.46
CA ALA A 104 -16.10 3.53 -0.32
C ALA A 104 -16.08 2.71 0.97
N VAL A 105 -15.73 3.32 2.10
CA VAL A 105 -15.52 2.63 3.38
C VAL A 105 -16.70 1.75 3.79
N ASP A 106 -17.95 2.22 3.60
CA ASP A 106 -19.16 1.49 4.01
C ASP A 106 -19.42 0.22 3.19
N THR A 107 -18.99 0.20 1.93
CA THR A 107 -19.22 -0.93 1.01
C THR A 107 -17.97 -1.77 0.80
N PHE A 108 -16.81 -1.32 1.28
CA PHE A 108 -15.51 -1.91 1.04
C PHE A 108 -15.46 -3.37 1.50
N GLN A 109 -15.97 -3.64 2.70
CA GLN A 109 -15.91 -4.98 3.32
C GLN A 109 -16.82 -6.01 2.62
N ASN A 110 -17.76 -5.55 1.80
CA ASN A 110 -18.69 -6.38 1.03
C ASN A 110 -18.24 -6.59 -0.42
N GLN A 111 -17.10 -6.01 -0.83
CA GLN A 111 -16.55 -6.23 -2.16
C GLN A 111 -16.07 -7.68 -2.31
N ASP A 112 -16.04 -8.18 -3.54
CA ASP A 112 -15.51 -9.50 -3.87
C ASP A 112 -14.27 -9.35 -4.76
N PHE A 113 -13.10 -9.34 -4.12
CA PHE A 113 -11.81 -9.32 -4.79
C PHE A 113 -10.72 -9.93 -3.91
N GLU A 114 -9.59 -10.27 -4.53
CA GLU A 114 -8.35 -10.58 -3.85
C GLU A 114 -7.21 -9.75 -4.44
N LEU A 115 -6.46 -9.04 -3.59
CA LEU A 115 -5.22 -8.39 -3.99
C LEU A 115 -4.05 -9.32 -3.69
N VAL A 116 -3.42 -9.86 -4.73
CA VAL A 116 -2.21 -10.67 -4.59
C VAL A 116 -0.99 -9.78 -4.82
N VAL A 117 -0.02 -9.82 -3.90
CA VAL A 117 1.20 -9.02 -3.96
C VAL A 117 2.40 -9.95 -4.11
N PHE A 118 3.26 -9.62 -5.06
CA PHE A 118 4.43 -10.37 -5.45
C PHE A 118 5.68 -9.58 -5.12
N MET A 119 6.71 -10.28 -4.66
CA MET A 119 8.05 -9.74 -4.49
C MET A 119 9.06 -10.72 -5.05
N ASP A 120 9.86 -10.23 -5.99
CA ASP A 120 10.97 -10.94 -6.60
C ASP A 120 12.28 -10.22 -6.25
N SER A 121 13.28 -10.94 -5.76
CA SER A 121 14.58 -10.35 -5.43
C SER A 121 15.69 -11.42 -5.33
N VAL A 122 16.95 -11.00 -5.43
CA VAL A 122 18.12 -11.88 -5.33
C VAL A 122 18.94 -11.54 -4.08
N ALA A 123 19.32 -12.55 -3.29
CA ALA A 123 20.16 -12.35 -2.11
C ALA A 123 21.62 -12.07 -2.50
N GLU A 124 22.16 -10.93 -2.06
CA GLU A 124 23.46 -10.36 -2.49
C GLU A 124 24.61 -11.37 -2.51
N TYR A 125 24.89 -12.02 -1.39
CA TYR A 125 26.09 -12.86 -1.25
C TYR A 125 25.96 -14.29 -1.75
N THR A 126 24.73 -14.72 -2.04
CA THR A 126 24.45 -16.14 -2.38
C THR A 126 23.89 -16.31 -3.78
N SER A 127 23.52 -15.21 -4.42
CA SER A 127 22.82 -15.19 -5.71
C SER A 127 21.55 -16.05 -5.74
N PHE A 128 20.98 -16.40 -4.57
CA PHE A 128 19.71 -17.12 -4.51
C PHE A 128 18.55 -16.18 -4.81
N SER A 129 17.79 -16.50 -5.85
CA SER A 129 16.52 -15.85 -6.14
C SER A 129 15.46 -16.19 -5.08
N CYS A 130 14.70 -15.18 -4.69
CA CYS A 130 13.65 -15.24 -3.70
C CYS A 130 12.37 -14.69 -4.32
N HIS A 131 11.40 -15.58 -4.47
CA HIS A 131 10.06 -15.26 -4.98
C HIS A 131 9.08 -15.45 -3.82
N VAL A 132 8.44 -14.37 -3.39
CA VAL A 132 7.54 -14.36 -2.24
C VAL A 132 6.23 -13.70 -2.64
N ARG A 133 5.13 -14.24 -2.11
CA ARG A 133 3.79 -13.72 -2.37
C ARG A 133 3.00 -13.64 -1.08
N THR A 134 2.08 -12.69 -1.03
CA THR A 134 1.03 -12.56 -0.03
C THR A 134 -0.27 -12.18 -0.73
N SER A 135 -1.41 -12.31 -0.06
CA SER A 135 -2.66 -11.75 -0.56
C SER A 135 -3.46 -11.06 0.54
N TYR A 136 -4.43 -10.25 0.10
CA TYR A 136 -5.35 -9.51 0.95
C TYR A 136 -6.75 -9.56 0.35
N ILE A 137 -7.70 -10.10 1.12
CA ILE A 137 -9.13 -9.94 0.85
C ILE A 137 -9.65 -8.63 1.48
N PRO A 138 -10.84 -8.12 1.12
CA PRO A 138 -11.36 -6.88 1.70
C PRO A 138 -11.34 -6.81 3.24
N LYS A 139 -11.59 -7.95 3.90
CA LYS A 139 -11.54 -8.09 5.37
C LYS A 139 -10.15 -7.90 5.98
N GLU A 140 -9.11 -7.99 5.16
CA GLU A 140 -7.71 -7.82 5.55
C GLU A 140 -7.16 -6.43 5.21
N ILE A 141 -8.02 -5.52 4.73
CA ILE A 141 -7.66 -4.15 4.39
C ILE A 141 -8.52 -3.20 5.24
N ILE A 142 -7.85 -2.38 6.06
CA ILE A 142 -8.52 -1.49 7.02
C ILE A 142 -8.46 -0.04 6.53
N TRP A 143 -9.62 0.53 6.22
CA TRP A 143 -9.76 1.93 5.79
C TRP A 143 -9.76 2.87 6.99
N GLY A 144 -9.12 4.04 6.87
CA GLY A 144 -9.05 5.04 7.94
C GLY A 144 -7.97 4.76 8.98
N TYR A 145 -6.99 3.93 8.64
CA TYR A 145 -5.90 3.56 9.54
C TYR A 145 -4.54 3.78 8.86
N GLN A 146 -3.54 4.09 9.66
CA GLN A 146 -2.15 4.14 9.23
C GLN A 146 -1.28 3.28 10.14
N PHE A 147 -0.19 2.75 9.59
CA PHE A 147 0.76 2.02 10.41
C PHE A 147 1.51 2.96 11.37
N LEU A 148 1.74 2.49 12.61
CA LEU A 148 2.59 3.21 13.57
C LEU A 148 4.05 3.27 13.07
N PRO A 149 4.78 4.37 13.30
CA PRO A 149 6.19 4.49 12.92
C PRO A 149 7.02 3.30 13.42
N ILE A 150 7.79 2.70 12.52
CA ILE A 150 8.61 1.51 12.81
C ILE A 150 10.10 1.84 12.94
N ILE A 151 10.53 2.96 12.37
CA ILE A 151 11.91 3.45 12.46
C ILE A 151 11.90 4.70 13.32
N SER A 152 12.80 4.74 14.30
CA SER A 152 13.03 5.90 15.17
C SER A 152 14.52 6.15 15.34
N ARG A 153 14.90 7.34 15.82
CA ARG A 153 16.27 7.63 16.25
C ARG A 153 16.35 7.62 17.77
N ASN A 154 17.38 6.98 18.32
CA ASN A 154 17.64 7.04 19.75
C ASN A 154 18.34 8.36 20.15
N LYS A 155 18.52 8.59 21.46
CA LYS A 155 19.20 9.78 21.99
C LYS A 155 20.65 9.96 21.48
N ALA A 156 21.29 8.88 21.05
CA ALA A 156 22.64 8.88 20.47
C ALA A 156 22.64 9.04 18.93
N GLY A 157 21.50 9.33 18.31
CA GLY A 157 21.35 9.54 16.87
C GLY A 157 21.32 8.25 16.02
N LYS A 158 21.43 7.07 16.62
CA LYS A 158 21.39 5.79 15.89
C LYS A 158 19.94 5.41 15.54
N TYR A 159 19.75 4.88 14.33
CA TYR A 159 18.46 4.31 13.91
C TYR A 159 18.13 3.05 14.71
N ARG A 160 16.88 2.93 15.12
CA ARG A 160 16.30 1.76 15.79
C ARG A 160 15.04 1.34 15.04
N ILE A 161 14.94 0.05 14.75
CA ILE A 161 13.76 -0.57 14.16
C ILE A 161 12.98 -1.25 15.29
N ASP A 162 11.74 -0.83 15.51
CA ASP A 162 10.83 -1.44 16.49
C ASP A 162 9.84 -2.38 15.79
N PHE A 163 10.21 -3.64 15.65
CA PHE A 163 9.35 -4.65 15.05
C PHE A 163 8.03 -4.88 15.79
N SER A 164 7.89 -4.44 17.05
CA SER A 164 6.60 -4.51 17.74
C SER A 164 5.55 -3.60 17.09
N ASN A 165 5.98 -2.56 16.36
CA ASN A 165 5.11 -1.67 15.59
C ASN A 165 4.86 -2.15 14.16
N PHE A 166 5.46 -3.29 13.72
CA PHE A 166 5.38 -3.73 12.32
C PHE A 166 3.94 -3.85 11.82
N ALA A 167 3.06 -4.49 12.60
CA ALA A 167 1.65 -4.66 12.26
C ALA A 167 0.71 -3.71 13.02
N LYS A 168 1.22 -2.87 13.92
CA LYS A 168 0.36 -1.95 14.70
C LYS A 168 -0.10 -0.79 13.83
N VAL A 169 -1.37 -0.45 13.99
CA VAL A 169 -2.04 0.61 13.26
C VAL A 169 -2.72 1.57 14.24
N MET A 170 -2.96 2.79 13.80
CA MET A 170 -3.74 3.79 14.53
C MET A 170 -4.78 4.41 13.59
N PRO A 171 -5.96 4.81 14.12
CA PRO A 171 -6.93 5.57 13.36
C PRO A 171 -6.30 6.87 12.82
N THR A 172 -6.77 7.31 11.66
CA THR A 172 -6.39 8.58 11.05
C THR A 172 -7.56 9.13 10.25
N GLU A 173 -7.69 10.45 10.20
CA GLU A 173 -8.69 11.09 9.34
C GLU A 173 -8.44 10.69 7.89
N THR A 174 -9.47 10.16 7.24
CA THR A 174 -9.40 9.68 5.86
C THR A 174 -10.78 9.83 5.25
N PRO A 175 -10.90 10.38 4.04
CA PRO A 175 -12.20 10.51 3.40
C PRO A 175 -12.90 9.18 3.20
N HIS A 176 -14.22 9.25 3.15
CA HIS A 176 -15.10 8.10 2.97
C HIS A 176 -14.84 7.33 1.66
N CYS A 177 -14.41 8.04 0.62
CA CYS A 177 -14.23 7.51 -0.72
C CYS A 177 -13.15 8.26 -1.51
N ALA A 178 -12.62 7.68 -2.59
CA ALA A 178 -11.61 8.36 -3.42
C ALA A 178 -12.18 9.62 -4.10
N GLN A 179 -13.42 9.56 -4.59
CA GLN A 179 -14.08 10.73 -5.20
C GLN A 179 -14.22 11.91 -4.23
N CYS A 180 -14.56 11.61 -2.97
CA CYS A 180 -14.69 12.56 -1.87
C CYS A 180 -13.35 13.30 -1.65
N PHE A 181 -12.26 12.53 -1.54
CA PHE A 181 -10.90 13.04 -1.42
C PHE A 181 -10.50 13.98 -2.58
N HIS A 182 -10.83 13.62 -3.82
CA HIS A 182 -10.50 14.43 -4.99
C HIS A 182 -11.37 15.69 -5.13
N ASN A 183 -12.64 15.63 -4.70
CA ASN A 183 -13.56 16.78 -4.75
C ASN A 183 -13.22 17.83 -3.68
N GLU A 184 -12.90 17.43 -2.44
CA GLU A 184 -12.47 18.36 -1.38
C GLU A 184 -11.28 19.22 -1.83
N LYS A 185 -10.34 18.62 -2.54
CA LYS A 185 -9.19 19.33 -3.13
C LYS A 185 -9.57 20.29 -4.24
N ALA A 186 -10.58 19.95 -5.05
CA ALA A 186 -11.08 20.84 -6.08
C ALA A 186 -11.72 22.10 -5.44
N HIS A 187 -12.44 21.94 -4.33
CA HIS A 187 -12.99 23.07 -3.59
C HIS A 187 -11.89 23.96 -2.99
N HIS A 188 -10.87 23.40 -2.33
CA HIS A 188 -9.77 24.20 -1.78
C HIS A 188 -8.92 24.90 -2.85
N ARG A 189 -8.75 24.32 -4.05
CA ARG A 189 -8.05 24.98 -5.16
C ARG A 189 -8.87 26.09 -5.82
N ASN A 190 -10.20 25.99 -5.81
CA ASN A 190 -11.06 27.03 -6.37
C ASN A 190 -11.28 28.21 -5.41
N SER A 191 -11.04 28.04 -4.11
CA SER A 191 -11.12 29.13 -3.13
C SER A 191 -9.92 30.10 -3.16
N SER A 192 -8.79 29.73 -3.78
CA SER A 192 -7.62 30.61 -3.92
C SER A 192 -7.63 31.48 -5.19
N ALA A 193 -8.77 31.53 -5.91
CA ALA A 193 -8.98 32.35 -7.10
C ALA A 193 -10.19 33.31 -6.95
N GLY A 194 -10.55 33.67 -5.71
CA GLY A 194 -11.41 34.82 -5.47
C GLY A 194 -10.56 36.08 -5.54
N MET A 195 -10.77 36.90 -6.57
CA MET A 195 -10.27 38.27 -6.60
C MET A 195 -10.88 39.03 -5.43
N ASP A 196 -10.05 39.61 -4.57
CA ASP A 196 -10.46 40.63 -3.61
C ASP A 196 -11.06 41.80 -4.39
N ASN A 197 -12.37 42.02 -4.27
CA ASN A 197 -12.95 43.32 -4.59
C ASN A 197 -12.83 44.17 -3.32
N GLU A 198 -11.71 44.87 -3.17
CA GLU A 198 -11.64 46.01 -2.27
C GLU A 198 -12.44 47.16 -2.87
N GLY A 199 -13.55 47.49 -2.22
CA GLY A 199 -14.24 48.75 -2.43
C GLY A 199 -15.74 48.59 -2.45
N PHE A 200 -16.34 48.57 -1.26
CA PHE A 200 -17.56 49.31 -0.93
C PHE A 200 -17.68 49.38 0.60
N ASP A 201 -17.36 50.54 1.16
CA ASP A 201 -17.80 50.94 2.51
C ASP A 201 -19.31 51.15 2.49
N CYS A 202 -20.00 50.57 3.46
CA CYS A 202 -21.38 50.92 3.77
C CYS A 202 -21.44 51.44 5.21
N ASP A 203 -21.36 52.76 5.34
CA ASP A 203 -21.89 53.48 6.51
C ASP A 203 -23.42 53.56 6.40
N LEU A 204 -24.11 52.99 7.40
CA LEU A 204 -25.26 53.53 8.14
C LEU A 204 -25.75 52.53 9.20
#